data_AF-A0A3B9UTJ6-F1
#
_entry.id   AF-A0A3B9UTJ6-F1
#
_cell.length_a   1.000
_cell.length_b   1.000
_cell.length_c   1.000
_cell.angle_alpha   90.00
_cell.angle_beta   90.00
_cell.angle_gamma   90.00
#
_symmetry.space_group_name_H-M   'P 1'
#
loop_
_entity.id
_entity.type
_entity.pdbx_description
1 polymer ?
#
loop_
_entity_poly.entity_id
_entity_poly.type
_entity_poly.pdbx_seq_one_letter_code
_entity_poly.pdbx_strand_id
1 'polypeptide(L)'
;MRKLKEGYIQIYTGNGKGKTTAAVGLATRAAGNEFKVTMVQFLKSGSTGELESAKKLSPYFNIYRFEKPRGFFWTLNDGQK
;
A
#
# COMPACT_ATOMS: atom_id res chain seq x y z
N MET A 1 22.78 4.64 5.48
CA MET A 1 21.54 4.11 4.87
C MET A 1 21.87 3.49 3.53
N ARG A 2 21.40 2.27 3.24
CA ARG A 2 21.60 1.64 1.92
C ARG A 2 20.93 2.51 0.86
N LYS A 3 21.63 2.75 -0.25
CA LYS A 3 21.15 3.56 -1.36
C LYS A 3 21.05 2.68 -2.59
N LEU A 4 19.90 2.71 -3.27
CA LEU A 4 19.74 2.01 -4.55
C LEU A 4 20.63 2.71 -5.60
N LYS A 5 21.29 1.92 -6.44
CA LYS A 5 22.12 2.46 -7.54
C LYS A 5 21.26 3.13 -8.61
N GLU A 6 20.05 2.62 -8.82
CA GLU A 6 19.09 3.08 -9.82
C GLU A 6 17.66 2.85 -9.29
N GLY A 7 16.72 3.71 -9.69
CA GLY A 7 15.31 3.59 -9.35
C GLY A 7 14.49 3.16 -10.57
N TYR A 8 13.55 2.24 -10.37
CA TYR A 8 12.65 1.75 -11.41
C TYR A 8 11.19 2.01 -11.06
N ILE A 9 10.34 2.14 -12.10
CA ILE A 9 8.89 2.24 -11.97
C ILE A 9 8.27 0.91 -12.35
N GLN A 10 7.42 0.35 -11.48
CA GLN A 10 6.69 -0.88 -11.74
C GLN A 10 5.19 -0.59 -11.76
N ILE A 11 4.51 -1.08 -12.80
CA ILE A 11 3.06 -0.95 -12.95
C ILE A 11 2.43 -2.34 -12.88
N TYR A 12 1.70 -2.61 -11.79
CA TYR A 12 0.86 -3.81 -11.69
C TYR A 12 -0.56 -3.46 -12.14
N THR A 13 -0.98 -3.94 -13.31
CA THR A 13 -2.29 -3.64 -13.92
C THR A 13 -3.06 -4.92 -14.31
N GLY A 14 -4.26 -4.76 -14.87
CA GLY A 14 -5.17 -5.84 -15.28
C GLY A 14 -6.23 -6.19 -14.22
N ASN A 15 -7.18 -7.05 -14.60
CA ASN A 15 -8.35 -7.37 -13.76
C ASN A 15 -8.08 -8.48 -12.72
N GLY A 16 -6.96 -9.19 -12.83
CA GLY A 16 -6.58 -10.25 -11.90
C GLY A 16 -6.37 -9.75 -10.46
N LYS A 17 -6.63 -10.62 -9.50
CA LYS A 17 -6.24 -10.41 -8.09
C LYS A 17 -4.73 -10.49 -7.95
N GLY A 18 -4.17 -9.76 -6.99
CA GLY A 18 -2.74 -9.85 -6.62
C GLY A 18 -1.92 -8.58 -6.84
N LYS A 19 -2.42 -7.56 -7.54
CA LYS A 19 -1.69 -6.29 -7.78
C LYS A 19 -1.23 -5.62 -6.48
N THR A 20 -2.15 -5.44 -5.54
CA THR A 20 -1.85 -4.86 -4.22
C THR A 20 -0.92 -5.76 -3.41
N THR A 21 -1.13 -7.07 -3.46
CA THR A 21 -0.30 -8.05 -2.74
C THR A 21 1.14 -8.05 -3.26
N ALA A 22 1.35 -7.94 -4.57
CA ALA A 22 2.68 -7.81 -5.17
C ALA A 22 3.40 -6.55 -4.68
N ALA A 23 2.71 -5.40 -4.68
CA ALA A 23 3.26 -4.14 -4.18
C ALA A 23 3.62 -4.20 -2.68
N VAL A 24 2.75 -4.80 -1.85
CA VAL A 24 3.03 -5.00 -0.41
C VAL A 24 4.19 -5.97 -0.21
N GLY A 25 4.26 -7.07 -0.96
CA GLY A 25 5.36 -8.03 -0.86
C GLY A 25 6.72 -7.40 -1.20
N LEU A 26 6.76 -6.54 -2.23
CA LEU A 26 7.96 -5.79 -2.58
C LEU A 26 8.37 -4.82 -1.46
N ALA A 27 7.41 -4.09 -0.90
CA ALA A 27 7.63 -3.17 0.21
C ALA A 27 8.17 -3.92 1.46
N THR A 28 7.57 -5.05 1.82
CA THR A 28 8.02 -5.89 2.93
C THR A 28 9.45 -6.40 2.71
N ARG A 29 9.78 -6.86 1.49
CA ARG A 29 11.14 -7.29 1.14
C ARG A 29 12.16 -6.16 1.30
N ALA A 30 11.82 -4.95 0.87
CA ALA A 30 12.69 -3.79 1.00
C ALA A 30 12.86 -3.38 2.48
N ALA A 31 11.76 -3.37 3.24
CA ALA A 31 11.78 -3.08 4.68
C ALA A 31 12.64 -4.08 5.48
N GLY A 32 12.57 -5.38 5.15
CA GLY A 32 13.44 -6.41 5.73
C GLY A 32 14.93 -6.23 5.41
N ASN A 33 15.25 -5.41 4.40
CA ASN A 33 16.62 -5.00 4.07
C ASN A 33 16.96 -3.58 4.59
N GLU A 34 16.17 -3.06 5.52
CA GLU A 34 16.31 -1.75 6.17
C GLU A 34 16.15 -0.54 5.22
N PHE A 35 15.54 -0.75 4.06
CA PHE A 35 15.10 0.36 3.23
C PHE A 35 13.84 0.98 3.82
N LYS A 36 13.76 2.32 3.79
CA LYS A 36 12.55 3.04 4.18
C LYS A 36 11.55 3.02 3.03
N VAL A 37 10.36 2.51 3.29
CA VAL A 37 9.26 2.39 2.34
C VAL A 37 8.07 3.18 2.86
N THR A 38 7.51 4.00 1.96
CA THR A 38 6.25 4.70 2.17
C THR A 38 5.26 4.20 1.14
N MET A 39 4.13 3.67 1.60
CA MET A 39 3.02 3.27 0.75
C MET A 39 1.84 4.19 0.98
N VAL A 40 1.25 4.65 -0.11
CA VAL A 40 0.01 5.40 -0.11
C VAL A 40 -1.08 4.53 -0.72
N GLN A 41 -2.20 4.37 -0.02
CA GLN A 41 -3.35 3.65 -0.53
C GLN A 41 -4.54 4.60 -0.69
N PHE A 42 -5.05 4.68 -1.92
CA PHE A 42 -6.29 5.37 -2.27
C PHE A 42 -7.44 4.37 -2.32
N LEU A 43 -8.67 4.82 -2.02
CA LEU A 43 -9.88 4.00 -2.15
C LEU A 43 -9.84 2.70 -1.34
N LYS A 44 -9.24 2.78 -0.15
CA LYS A 44 -9.00 1.66 0.76
C LYS A 44 -9.35 2.08 2.18
N SER A 45 -10.41 1.46 2.69
CA SER A 45 -10.86 1.56 4.07
C SER A 45 -10.75 0.19 4.78
N GLY A 46 -10.95 0.18 6.11
CA GLY A 46 -11.01 -1.05 6.91
C GLY A 46 -9.66 -1.64 7.36
N SER A 47 -9.69 -2.56 8.32
CA SER A 47 -8.49 -3.24 8.83
C SER A 47 -8.05 -4.37 7.87
N THR A 48 -6.74 -4.52 7.67
CA THR A 48 -6.17 -5.63 6.89
C THR A 48 -4.91 -6.16 7.57
N GLY A 49 -4.57 -7.44 7.35
CA GLY A 49 -3.37 -8.04 7.94
C GLY A 49 -2.07 -7.35 7.47
N GLU A 50 -2.07 -6.79 6.26
CA GLU A 50 -0.95 -6.00 5.73
C GLU A 50 -0.73 -4.72 6.53
N LEU A 51 -1.77 -4.07 7.05
CA LEU A 51 -1.61 -2.91 7.95
C LEU A 51 -0.93 -3.30 9.25
N GLU A 52 -1.38 -4.39 9.88
CA GLU A 52 -0.79 -4.87 11.13
C GLU A 52 0.67 -5.30 10.92
N SER A 53 0.97 -5.88 9.76
CA SER A 53 2.34 -6.24 9.37
C SER A 53 3.22 -5.00 9.19
N ALA A 54 2.71 -3.95 8.53
CA ALA A 54 3.43 -2.69 8.36
C ALA A 54 3.74 -2.01 9.70
N LYS A 55 2.79 -2.01 10.66
CA LYS A 55 3.04 -1.50 12.03
C LYS A 55 4.22 -2.19 12.70
N LYS A 56 4.31 -3.53 12.58
CA LYS A 56 5.43 -4.33 13.13
C LYS A 56 6.76 -4.07 12.42
N LEU A 57 6.71 -3.62 11.17
CA LEU A 57 7.87 -3.27 10.35
C LEU A 57 8.26 -1.78 10.47
N SER A 58 7.59 -1.01 11.33
CA SER A 58 7.99 0.36 11.65
C SER A 58 9.40 0.37 12.27
N PRO A 59 10.29 1.34 11.92
CA PRO A 59 10.02 2.53 11.10
C PRO A 59 10.22 2.33 9.59
N TYR A 60 10.55 1.11 9.14
CA TYR A 60 10.96 0.84 7.76
C TYR A 60 9.80 0.76 6.77
N PHE A 61 8.58 0.39 7.20
CA PHE A 61 7.42 0.35 6.32
C PHE A 61 6.23 1.10 6.91
N ASN A 62 5.91 2.26 6.34
CA ASN A 62 4.77 3.08 6.74
C ASN A 62 3.69 3.08 5.65
N ILE A 63 2.43 2.87 6.04
CA ILE A 63 1.27 2.92 5.14
C ILE A 63 0.41 4.11 5.54
N TYR A 64 0.15 4.98 4.57
CA TYR A 64 -0.76 6.11 4.70
C TYR A 64 -2.03 5.84 3.89
N ARG A 65 -3.17 6.11 4.52
CA ARG A 65 -4.49 5.98 3.91
C ARG A 65 -5.22 7.31 3.98
N PHE A 66 -5.80 7.70 2.86
CA PHE A 66 -6.58 8.92 2.74
C PHE A 66 -8.06 8.56 2.73
N GLU A 67 -8.65 8.14 3.85
CA GLU A 67 -10.10 7.91 3.85
C GLU A 67 -10.77 8.01 5.23
N LYS A 68 -11.86 8.80 5.25
CA LYS A 68 -13.01 8.57 6.14
C LYS A 68 -13.72 7.31 5.62
N PRO A 69 -14.29 6.45 6.48
CA PRO A 69 -15.01 5.26 6.00
C PRO A 69 -16.11 5.67 5.00
N ARG A 70 -15.88 5.40 3.72
CA ARG A 70 -16.85 5.50 2.63
C ARG A 70 -17.13 4.09 2.11
N GLY A 71 -18.35 3.86 1.62
CA GLY A 71 -18.70 2.64 0.90
C GLY A 71 -17.85 2.48 -0.37
N PHE A 72 -17.95 1.33 -1.03
CA PHE A 72 -17.34 1.14 -2.35
C PHE A 72 -17.87 2.19 -3.34
N PHE A 73 -17.06 2.60 -4.33
CA PHE A 73 -17.46 3.63 -5.30
C PHE A 73 -18.82 3.37 -5.97
N TRP A 74 -19.13 2.11 -6.30
CA TRP A 74 -20.41 1.70 -6.87
C TRP A 74 -21.58 1.66 -5.88
N THR A 75 -21.32 1.82 -4.58
CA THR A 75 -22.32 1.95 -3.52
C THR A 75 -22.53 3.40 -3.06
N LEU A 76 -21.79 4.36 -3.62
CA LEU A 76 -21.91 5.79 -3.28
C LEU A 76 -23.00 6.46 -4.14
N ASN A 77 -23.77 7.35 -3.52
CA ASN A 77 -24.69 8.23 -4.26
C ASN A 77 -23.92 9.38 -4.95
N ASP A 78 -24.57 10.13 -5.84
CA ASP A 78 -23.90 11.16 -6.66
C ASP A 78 -23.35 12.35 -5.84
N GLY A 79 -23.82 12.56 -4.61
CA GLY A 79 -23.24 13.53 -3.68
C GLY A 79 -22.05 13.01 -2.87
N GLN A 80 -21.82 11.70 -2.88
CA GLN A 80 -20.75 11.01 -2.15
C GLN A 80 -19.60 10.53 -3.04
N LYS A 81 -19.88 10.33 -4.35
CA LYS A 81 -18.88 10.11 -5.39
C LYS A 81 -17.93 11.32 -5.45
#